data_AF-A0A9X5S4J4-F1
#
_entry.id   AF-A0A9X5S4J4-F1
#
_cell.length_a   1.000
_cell.length_b   1.000
_cell.length_c   1.000
_cell.angle_alpha   90.00
_cell.angle_beta   90.00
_cell.angle_gamma   90.00
#
_symmetry.space_group_name_H-M   'P 1'
#
loop_
_entity.id
_entity.type
_entity.pdbx_description
1 polymer ?
#
loop_
_entity_poly.entity_id
_entity_poly.type
_entity_poly.pdbx_seq_one_letter_code
_entity_poly.pdbx_strand_id
1 'polypeptide(L)'
;MKKIFLILMALNSFTALGNPLGGNPTDGYCQTVDGSACGWGGGSSSSRRVYKVPNRWGAIYVNPANAAIGYSENNTEGYRSANKEALANCIKAGGGKNPIASDGKGCRRMTEVRNSCSAVAIGGVVGNGGAGVKSDDNLEKAEQKALAACSEYSDKCVIKYSGCSRHPDY
;
A
#
# COMPACT_ATOMS: atom_id res chain seq x y z
N MET A 1 -8.08 -30.48 -80.34
CA MET A 1 -9.44 -30.81 -80.82
C MET A 1 -9.94 -32.08 -80.13
N LYS A 2 -11.22 -32.07 -79.71
CA LYS A 2 -12.09 -33.17 -79.22
C LYS A 2 -11.74 -33.77 -77.83
N LYS A 3 -12.55 -33.57 -76.75
CA LYS A 3 -13.96 -34.01 -76.44
C LYS A 3 -13.99 -35.50 -76.02
N ILE A 4 -14.60 -36.04 -74.93
CA ILE A 4 -15.56 -35.71 -73.83
C ILE A 4 -15.37 -36.85 -72.76
N PHE A 5 -15.50 -36.72 -71.43
CA PHE A 5 -16.68 -37.03 -70.54
C PHE A 5 -16.15 -37.05 -69.08
N LEU A 6 -16.56 -36.19 -68.13
CA LEU A 6 -17.76 -36.18 -67.26
C LEU A 6 -18.11 -37.51 -66.56
N ILE A 7 -17.97 -37.51 -65.21
CA ILE A 7 -18.89 -37.99 -64.13
C ILE A 7 -18.04 -38.12 -62.83
N LEU A 8 -18.07 -37.17 -61.88
CA LEU A 8 -18.95 -37.06 -60.69
C LEU A 8 -18.92 -38.24 -59.70
N MET A 9 -18.27 -38.02 -58.54
CA MET A 9 -18.50 -38.52 -57.16
C MET A 9 -17.12 -38.49 -56.46
N ALA A 10 -16.87 -37.93 -55.28
CA ALA A 10 -17.73 -37.50 -54.20
C ALA A 10 -17.07 -36.33 -53.45
N LEU A 11 -17.91 -35.37 -53.05
CA LEU A 11 -17.62 -34.45 -51.96
C LEU A 11 -17.31 -35.26 -50.70
N ASN A 12 -16.22 -34.94 -50.00
CA ASN A 12 -16.16 -34.86 -48.54
C ASN A 12 -14.80 -34.27 -48.10
N SER A 13 -14.82 -32.97 -47.84
CA SER A 13 -14.16 -32.31 -46.71
C SER A 13 -12.64 -32.47 -46.53
N PHE A 14 -11.88 -31.58 -47.19
CA PHE A 14 -10.69 -31.01 -46.55
C PHE A 14 -11.15 -30.01 -45.49
N THR A 15 -10.90 -30.28 -44.21
CA THR A 15 -10.52 -29.31 -43.17
C THR A 15 -10.34 -30.04 -41.85
N ALA A 16 -9.09 -30.40 -41.53
CA ALA A 16 -8.61 -30.41 -40.16
C ALA A 16 -7.09 -30.31 -40.21
N LEU A 17 -6.62 -29.06 -40.29
CA LEU A 17 -5.27 -28.71 -39.88
C LEU A 17 -5.04 -29.31 -38.48
N GLY A 18 -3.99 -30.09 -38.33
CA GLY A 18 -3.41 -30.33 -37.02
C GLY A 18 -2.96 -29.02 -36.41
N ASN A 19 -3.26 -28.81 -35.13
CA ASN A 19 -2.48 -27.96 -34.26
C ASN A 19 -1.91 -28.85 -33.15
N PRO A 20 -0.60 -29.15 -33.15
CA PRO A 20 0.05 -29.71 -32.00
C PRO A 20 0.25 -28.58 -30.96
N LEU A 21 -0.11 -28.87 -29.71
CA LEU A 21 0.28 -28.08 -28.53
C LEU A 21 -0.42 -26.72 -28.33
N GLY A 22 -1.74 -26.73 -28.14
CA GLY A 22 -2.51 -25.54 -27.75
C GLY A 22 -3.73 -25.82 -26.87
N GLY A 23 -3.66 -26.82 -25.99
CA GLY A 23 -4.75 -27.14 -25.05
C GLY A 23 -4.62 -26.38 -23.72
N ASN A 24 -5.75 -26.00 -23.13
CA ASN A 24 -5.82 -25.42 -21.78
C ASN A 24 -5.17 -26.39 -20.78
N PRO A 25 -4.24 -25.95 -19.90
CA PRO A 25 -3.57 -26.81 -18.93
C PRO A 25 -4.50 -27.54 -17.94
N THR A 26 -5.80 -27.23 -17.91
CA THR A 26 -6.81 -28.01 -17.17
C THR A 26 -7.19 -29.34 -17.82
N ASP A 27 -6.89 -29.54 -19.11
CA ASP A 27 -7.44 -30.66 -19.90
C ASP A 27 -6.50 -31.87 -20.04
N GLY A 28 -5.31 -31.85 -19.45
CA GLY A 28 -4.32 -32.92 -19.64
C GLY A 28 -4.36 -34.05 -18.60
N TYR A 29 -4.51 -33.70 -17.32
CA TYR A 29 -4.28 -34.66 -16.22
C TYR A 29 -5.57 -35.05 -15.51
N CYS A 30 -6.51 -34.12 -15.35
CA CYS A 30 -7.73 -34.33 -14.55
C CYS A 30 -8.91 -34.94 -15.33
N GLN A 31 -8.76 -35.16 -16.64
CA GLN A 31 -9.77 -35.86 -17.45
C GLN A 31 -9.57 -37.38 -17.47
N THR A 32 -8.36 -37.87 -17.12
CA THR A 32 -8.01 -39.31 -17.16
C THR A 32 -7.99 -39.97 -15.78
N VAL A 33 -8.05 -39.18 -14.70
CA VAL A 33 -8.17 -39.65 -13.31
C VAL A 33 -9.53 -39.31 -12.73
N ASP A 34 -10.00 -40.07 -11.74
CA ASP A 34 -11.23 -39.77 -11.00
C ASP A 34 -11.18 -38.32 -10.48
N GLY A 35 -12.24 -37.55 -10.74
CA GLY A 35 -12.34 -36.12 -10.41
C GLY A 35 -12.21 -35.81 -8.91
N SER A 36 -12.26 -36.83 -8.06
CA SER A 36 -11.90 -36.78 -6.64
C SER A 36 -10.40 -36.47 -6.40
N ALA A 37 -9.50 -36.93 -7.27
CA ALA A 37 -8.06 -36.70 -7.16
C ALA A 37 -7.67 -35.25 -7.49
N CYS A 38 -8.45 -34.58 -8.35
CA CYS A 38 -8.24 -33.18 -8.70
C CYS A 38 -9.08 -32.20 -7.85
N GLY A 39 -9.95 -32.70 -6.96
CA GLY A 39 -10.80 -31.89 -6.09
C GLY A 39 -12.02 -31.27 -6.76
N TRP A 40 -12.48 -31.81 -7.89
CA TRP A 40 -13.64 -31.32 -8.65
C TRP A 40 -14.95 -32.02 -8.22
N GLY A 41 -14.83 -33.10 -7.45
CA GLY A 41 -15.95 -33.83 -6.87
C GLY A 41 -16.39 -33.22 -5.54
N GLY A 42 -17.50 -32.48 -5.57
CA GLY A 42 -18.37 -32.30 -4.41
C GLY A 42 -18.12 -31.04 -3.58
N GLY A 43 -19.03 -30.07 -3.74
CA GLY A 43 -19.70 -29.41 -2.61
C GLY A 43 -18.87 -28.65 -1.58
N SER A 44 -17.58 -28.44 -1.78
CA SER A 44 -16.79 -27.60 -0.88
C SER A 44 -16.94 -26.17 -1.35
N SER A 45 -17.91 -25.47 -0.76
CA SER A 45 -17.75 -24.05 -0.50
C SER A 45 -16.36 -23.89 0.13
N SER A 46 -15.35 -23.59 -0.69
CA SER A 46 -14.09 -23.09 -0.21
C SER A 46 -14.45 -21.79 0.47
N SER A 47 -14.77 -21.88 1.77
CA SER A 47 -14.80 -20.74 2.66
C SER A 47 -13.37 -20.23 2.67
N ARG A 48 -13.03 -19.44 1.65
CA ARG A 48 -11.80 -18.69 1.58
C ARG A 48 -11.81 -17.92 2.89
N ARG A 49 -11.02 -18.35 3.87
CA ARG A 49 -10.95 -17.68 5.17
C ARG A 49 -10.40 -16.31 4.86
N VAL A 50 -11.29 -15.34 4.69
CA VAL A 50 -10.93 -13.94 4.47
C VAL A 50 -10.36 -13.48 5.79
N TYR A 51 -9.04 -13.60 5.94
CA TYR A 51 -8.35 -13.02 7.08
C TYR A 51 -8.49 -11.50 6.96
N LYS A 52 -9.26 -10.90 7.89
CA LYS A 52 -9.32 -9.45 8.00
C LYS A 52 -8.04 -8.98 8.68
N VAL A 53 -7.14 -8.41 7.88
CA VAL A 53 -5.96 -7.71 8.40
C VAL A 53 -6.45 -6.62 9.36
N PRO A 54 -6.08 -6.69 10.65
CA PRO A 54 -6.50 -5.70 11.62
C PRO A 54 -6.00 -4.31 11.24
N ASN A 55 -6.85 -3.30 11.36
CA ASN A 55 -6.44 -1.93 11.12
C ASN A 55 -5.41 -1.49 12.17
N ARG A 56 -4.48 -0.67 11.71
CA ARG A 56 -3.47 0.01 12.52
C ARG A 56 -3.52 1.48 12.20
N TRP A 57 -3.53 2.30 13.24
CA TRP A 57 -3.63 3.74 13.12
C TRP A 57 -2.33 4.39 13.54
N GLY A 58 -1.99 5.47 12.85
CA GLY A 58 -0.85 6.31 13.20
C GLY A 58 -1.21 7.78 13.10
N ALA A 59 -0.45 8.60 13.79
CA ALA A 59 -0.58 10.05 13.73
C ALA A 59 0.78 10.70 13.98
N ILE A 60 0.99 11.85 13.36
CA ILE A 60 2.18 12.67 13.56
C ILE A 60 1.78 14.06 13.99
N TYR A 61 2.41 14.54 15.05
CA TYR A 61 2.32 15.89 15.56
C TYR A 61 3.69 16.56 15.46
N VAL A 62 3.70 17.82 15.05
CA VAL A 62 4.92 18.64 15.02
C VAL A 62 4.66 19.94 15.75
N ASN A 63 5.59 20.35 16.61
CA ASN A 63 5.62 21.69 17.16
C ASN A 63 6.65 22.53 16.37
N PRO A 64 6.20 23.52 15.59
CA PRO A 64 7.09 24.39 14.81
C PRO A 64 8.00 25.29 15.67
N ALA A 65 7.61 25.65 16.89
CA ALA A 65 8.36 26.58 17.75
C ALA A 65 9.64 25.97 18.33
N ASN A 66 9.66 24.66 18.56
CA ASN A 66 10.81 23.94 19.11
C ASN A 66 11.23 22.71 18.30
N ALA A 67 10.63 22.52 17.11
CA ALA A 67 10.83 21.37 16.23
C ALA A 67 10.58 20.00 16.88
N ALA A 68 9.78 19.94 17.95
CA ALA A 68 9.43 18.67 18.58
C ALA A 68 8.51 17.86 17.66
N ILE A 69 8.78 16.56 17.56
CA ILE A 69 7.98 15.61 16.78
C ILE A 69 7.44 14.56 17.74
N GLY A 70 6.14 14.30 17.66
CA GLY A 70 5.50 13.19 18.33
C GLY A 70 4.77 12.33 17.32
N TYR A 71 4.86 11.02 17.50
CA TYR A 71 4.19 10.06 16.64
C TYR A 71 3.54 8.97 17.48
N SER A 72 2.51 8.37 16.91
CA SER A 72 1.94 7.10 17.34
C SER A 72 1.98 6.18 16.13
N GLU A 73 2.43 4.96 16.34
CA GLU A 73 2.48 3.92 15.33
C GLU A 73 1.71 2.70 15.80
N ASN A 74 1.14 1.97 14.84
CA ASN A 74 0.56 0.65 15.10
C ASN A 74 -0.50 0.62 16.21
N ASN A 75 -1.13 1.78 16.49
CA ASN A 75 -2.21 1.87 17.44
C ASN A 75 -3.34 0.97 16.96
N THR A 76 -3.96 0.20 17.87
CA THR A 76 -4.99 -0.79 17.55
C THR A 76 -6.39 -0.34 17.97
N GLU A 77 -6.50 0.79 18.65
CA GLU A 77 -7.76 1.29 19.21
C GLU A 77 -8.47 2.26 18.27
N GLY A 78 -7.72 3.06 17.50
CA GLY A 78 -8.28 3.98 16.51
C GLY A 78 -7.57 5.33 16.45
N TYR A 79 -8.01 6.18 15.51
CA TYR A 79 -7.46 7.52 15.32
C TYR A 79 -7.45 8.37 16.60
N ARG A 80 -8.50 8.29 17.44
CA ARG A 80 -8.55 9.10 18.67
C ARG A 80 -7.43 8.75 19.64
N SER A 81 -7.17 7.45 19.80
CA SER A 81 -6.08 6.95 20.64
C SER A 81 -4.72 7.31 20.06
N ALA A 82 -4.53 7.05 18.75
CA ALA A 82 -3.30 7.40 18.04
C ALA A 82 -2.97 8.90 18.12
N ASN A 83 -3.97 9.76 17.93
CA ASN A 83 -3.79 11.21 18.03
C ASN A 83 -3.46 11.67 19.46
N LYS A 84 -4.10 11.09 20.48
CA LYS A 84 -3.81 11.41 21.88
C LYS A 84 -2.37 11.03 22.24
N GLU A 85 -1.94 9.85 21.81
CA GLU A 85 -0.58 9.35 22.02
C GLU A 85 0.45 10.22 21.28
N ALA A 86 0.24 10.48 19.99
CA ALA A 86 1.15 11.31 19.19
C ALA A 86 1.29 12.73 19.75
N LEU A 87 0.19 13.35 20.19
CA LEU A 87 0.21 14.66 20.85
C LEU A 87 1.02 14.64 22.14
N ALA A 88 0.78 13.64 23.01
CA ALA A 88 1.52 13.50 24.26
C ALA A 88 3.02 13.29 24.01
N ASN A 89 3.36 12.47 23.02
CA ASN A 89 4.74 12.23 22.60
C ASN A 89 5.40 13.51 22.06
N CYS A 90 4.67 14.36 21.31
CA CYS A 90 5.19 15.62 20.80
C CYS A 90 5.56 16.57 21.95
N ILE A 91 4.66 16.71 22.93
CA ILE A 91 4.89 17.56 24.11
C ILE A 91 6.08 17.01 24.93
N LYS A 92 6.15 15.69 25.10
CA LYS A 92 7.27 15.03 25.78
C LYS A 92 8.60 15.27 25.06
N ALA A 93 8.64 15.11 23.74
CA ALA A 93 9.81 15.38 22.91
C ALA A 93 10.26 16.84 22.98
N GLY A 94 9.30 17.76 23.18
CA GLY A 94 9.56 19.19 23.44
C GLY A 94 10.03 19.52 24.87
N GLY A 95 10.50 18.54 25.64
CA GLY A 95 10.92 18.72 27.03
C GLY A 95 9.75 18.93 28.00
N GLY A 96 8.58 18.37 27.69
CA GLY A 96 7.35 18.55 28.47
C GLY A 96 6.67 19.91 28.24
N LYS A 97 7.19 20.73 27.33
CA LYS A 97 6.63 22.05 26.99
C LYS A 97 5.89 21.98 25.66
N ASN A 98 4.81 22.75 25.57
CA ASN A 98 4.07 22.96 24.34
C ASN A 98 4.09 24.45 23.94
N PRO A 99 5.25 25.00 23.56
CA PRO A 99 5.34 26.41 23.17
C PRO A 99 4.47 26.68 21.95
N ILE A 100 3.92 27.88 21.90
CA ILE A 100 3.05 28.36 20.82
C ILE A 100 3.92 29.08 19.79
N ALA A 101 3.82 28.68 18.52
CA ALA A 101 4.50 29.36 17.43
C ALA A 101 3.78 30.65 17.00
N SER A 102 4.38 31.36 16.05
CA SER A 102 3.85 32.61 15.47
C SER A 102 2.44 32.47 14.89
N ASP A 103 2.03 31.26 14.49
CA ASP A 103 0.69 30.96 13.98
C ASP A 103 -0.33 30.59 15.07
N GLY A 104 0.04 30.77 16.34
CA GLY A 104 -0.84 30.50 17.48
C GLY A 104 -1.00 29.02 17.83
N LYS A 105 -0.21 28.12 17.21
CA LYS A 105 -0.30 26.67 17.45
C LYS A 105 0.98 26.12 18.09
N GLY A 106 0.82 25.18 19.02
CA GLY A 106 1.91 24.35 19.52
C GLY A 106 2.01 23.04 18.73
N CYS A 107 2.22 21.92 19.43
CA CYS A 107 2.10 20.57 18.89
C CYS A 107 0.74 20.42 18.19
N ARG A 108 0.79 20.26 16.86
CA ARG A 108 -0.38 20.14 16.01
C ARG A 108 -0.26 18.92 15.12
N ARG A 109 -1.41 18.32 14.82
CA ARG A 109 -1.51 17.17 13.93
C ARG A 109 -1.12 17.57 12.52
N MET A 110 -0.20 16.83 11.94
CA MET A 110 0.25 17.00 10.56
C MET A 110 -0.31 15.89 9.67
N THR A 111 -0.33 14.65 10.16
CA THR A 111 -0.93 13.51 9.46
C THR A 111 -1.67 12.61 10.43
N GLU A 112 -2.64 11.87 9.88
CA GLU A 112 -3.16 10.65 10.48
C GLU A 112 -3.32 9.60 9.38
N VAL A 113 -3.03 8.35 9.71
CA VAL A 113 -2.99 7.25 8.74
C VAL A 113 -3.68 6.02 9.29
N ARG A 114 -4.19 5.18 8.38
CA ARG A 114 -4.69 3.84 8.67
C ARG A 114 -4.07 2.87 7.68
N ASN A 115 -3.33 1.88 8.17
CA ASN A 115 -2.64 0.86 7.37
C ASN A 115 -1.65 1.45 6.36
N SER A 116 -0.98 2.54 6.70
CA SER A 116 -0.02 3.20 5.82
C SER A 116 1.14 3.83 6.58
N CYS A 117 2.08 4.39 5.83
CA CYS A 117 3.33 4.96 6.33
C CYS A 117 3.28 6.48 6.34
N SER A 118 4.10 7.08 7.20
CA SER A 118 4.30 8.52 7.28
C SER A 118 5.77 8.84 7.53
N ALA A 119 6.20 10.00 7.05
CA ALA A 119 7.54 10.50 7.29
C ALA A 119 7.53 12.00 7.57
N VAL A 120 8.55 12.45 8.29
CA VAL A 120 8.80 13.84 8.67
C VAL A 120 10.20 14.21 8.20
N ALA A 121 10.28 15.23 7.36
CA ALA A 121 11.50 15.93 7.01
C ALA A 121 11.52 17.31 7.68
N ILE A 122 12.66 17.70 8.23
CA ILE A 122 12.90 19.06 8.75
C ILE A 122 14.20 19.60 8.15
N GLY A 123 14.17 20.86 7.73
CA GLY A 123 15.33 21.59 7.21
C GLY A 123 15.37 23.02 7.73
N GLY A 124 16.56 23.62 7.75
CA GLY A 124 16.75 25.00 8.20
C GLY A 124 16.80 25.17 9.72
N VAL A 125 16.55 26.39 10.19
CA VAL A 125 16.63 26.76 11.61
C VAL A 125 15.26 26.59 12.27
N VAL A 126 15.22 26.10 13.50
CA VAL A 126 13.98 25.98 14.28
C VAL A 126 13.22 27.32 14.29
N GLY A 127 11.92 27.27 14.02
CA GLY A 127 11.04 28.46 13.94
C GLY A 127 11.01 29.16 12.57
N ASN A 128 12.05 29.03 11.74
CA ASN A 128 12.13 29.65 10.39
C ASN A 128 12.49 28.65 9.28
N GLY A 129 12.49 27.36 9.58
CA GLY A 129 12.85 26.27 8.67
C GLY A 129 11.64 25.64 7.97
N GLY A 130 11.93 24.73 7.04
CA GLY A 130 10.93 23.92 6.35
C GLY A 130 10.61 22.65 7.12
N ALA A 131 9.33 22.28 7.17
CA ALA A 131 8.89 20.98 7.66
C ALA A 131 7.97 20.33 6.64
N GLY A 132 8.32 19.13 6.19
CA GLY A 132 7.52 18.32 5.29
C GLY A 132 7.04 17.08 6.02
N VAL A 133 5.72 16.92 6.18
CA VAL A 133 5.14 15.71 6.76
C VAL A 133 4.15 15.13 5.76
N LYS A 134 4.42 13.91 5.30
CA LYS A 134 3.62 13.27 4.26
C LYS A 134 3.45 11.78 4.55
N SER A 135 2.44 11.21 3.90
CA SER A 135 2.05 9.82 4.05
C SER A 135 1.96 9.14 2.68
N ASP A 136 2.20 7.84 2.67
CA ASP A 136 2.07 6.95 1.53
C ASP A 136 1.95 5.50 2.04
N ASP A 137 1.44 4.60 1.22
CA ASP A 137 1.38 3.17 1.56
C ASP A 137 2.78 2.53 1.55
N ASN A 138 3.74 3.14 0.85
CA ASN A 138 5.14 2.77 0.84
C ASN A 138 6.00 3.76 1.65
N LEU A 139 6.86 3.25 2.52
CA LEU A 139 7.69 4.08 3.41
C LEU A 139 8.65 5.01 2.65
N GLU A 140 9.34 4.49 1.64
CA GLU A 140 10.28 5.26 0.83
C GLU A 140 9.58 6.39 0.08
N LYS A 141 8.38 6.13 -0.46
CA LYS A 141 7.56 7.19 -1.08
C LYS A 141 7.10 8.23 -0.06
N ALA A 142 6.76 7.82 1.16
CA ALA A 142 6.42 8.77 2.23
C ALA A 142 7.61 9.68 2.55
N GLU A 143 8.82 9.12 2.63
CA GLU A 143 10.07 9.88 2.82
C GLU A 143 10.36 10.84 1.67
N GLN A 144 10.29 10.38 0.42
CA GLN A 144 10.49 11.21 -0.76
C GLN A 144 9.51 12.39 -0.79
N LYS A 145 8.22 12.14 -0.51
CA LYS A 145 7.21 13.19 -0.42
C LYS A 145 7.47 14.17 0.73
N ALA A 146 7.92 13.67 1.88
CA ALA A 146 8.27 14.51 3.02
C ALA A 146 9.46 15.42 2.71
N LEU A 147 10.52 14.88 2.08
CA LEU A 147 11.66 15.65 1.62
C LEU A 147 11.24 16.71 0.59
N ALA A 148 10.48 16.32 -0.43
CA ALA A 148 10.00 17.25 -1.46
C ALA A 148 9.20 18.42 -0.85
N ALA A 149 8.26 18.13 0.05
CA ALA A 149 7.47 19.16 0.72
C ALA A 149 8.30 20.06 1.65
N CYS A 150 9.36 19.51 2.27
CA CYS A 150 10.27 20.31 3.07
C CYS A 150 11.14 21.23 2.19
N SER A 151 11.60 20.72 1.04
CA SER A 151 12.49 21.44 0.12
C SER A 151 11.85 22.66 -0.54
N GLU A 152 10.51 22.79 -0.49
CA GLU A 152 9.82 24.03 -0.89
C GLU A 152 10.19 25.23 0.00
N TYR A 153 10.70 24.97 1.22
CA TYR A 153 10.99 26.00 2.22
C TYR A 153 12.43 25.97 2.74
N SER A 154 13.20 24.92 2.44
CA SER A 154 14.60 24.81 2.89
C SER A 154 15.45 23.91 2.00
N ASP A 155 16.64 24.36 1.63
CA ASP A 155 17.54 23.59 0.76
C ASP A 155 18.19 22.35 1.43
N LYS A 156 18.13 22.24 2.77
CA LYS A 156 18.80 21.18 3.53
C LYS A 156 17.84 20.42 4.44
N CYS A 157 16.90 19.72 3.81
CA CYS A 157 15.94 18.87 4.50
C CYS A 157 16.51 17.48 4.81
N VAL A 158 16.27 17.00 6.02
CA VAL A 158 16.64 15.64 6.45
C VAL A 158 15.43 14.93 7.05
N ILE A 159 15.29 13.63 6.78
CA ILE A 159 14.31 12.79 7.45
C ILE A 159 14.66 12.72 8.94
N LYS A 160 13.72 13.15 9.78
CA LYS A 160 13.82 13.05 11.25
C LYS A 160 13.11 11.83 11.77
N TYR A 161 12.11 11.36 11.06
CA TYR A 161 11.32 10.21 11.44
C TYR A 161 10.59 9.65 10.21
N SER A 162 10.48 8.34 10.14
CA SER A 162 9.65 7.63 9.17
C SER A 162 9.20 6.31 9.78
N GLY A 163 7.97 5.91 9.51
CA GLY A 163 7.40 4.69 10.08
C GLY A 163 6.04 4.32 9.50
N CYS A 164 5.61 3.09 9.76
CA CYS A 164 4.36 2.56 9.24
C CYS A 164 3.44 2.07 10.34
N SER A 165 2.16 2.39 10.21
CA SER A 165 1.09 1.84 11.04
C SER A 165 0.37 0.76 10.25
N ARG A 166 0.95 -0.44 10.19
CA ARG A 166 0.41 -1.59 9.46
C ARG A 166 0.75 -2.89 10.17
N HIS A 167 -0.02 -3.93 9.88
CA HIS A 167 0.27 -5.25 10.43
C HIS A 167 1.66 -5.70 9.92
N PRO A 168 2.57 -6.22 10.76
CA PRO A 168 3.94 -6.55 10.34
C PRO A 168 3.98 -7.61 9.21
N ASP A 169 2.92 -8.41 9.09
CA ASP A 169 2.80 -9.44 8.05
C ASP A 169 2.33 -8.91 6.68
N TYR A 170 2.03 -7.60 6.55
CA TYR A 170 1.44 -6.97 5.35
C TYR A 170 2.07 -5.62 4.98
#